data_AF-A0AAW6ZYN8-F1
#
_entry.id   AF-A0AAW6ZYN8-F1
#
_cell.length_a   1.000
_cell.length_b   1.000
_cell.length_c   1.000
_cell.angle_alpha   90.00
_cell.angle_beta   90.00
_cell.angle_gamma   90.00
#
_symmetry.space_group_name_H-M   'P 1'
#
loop_
_entity.id
_entity.type
_entity.pdbx_description
1 polymer ?
#
loop_
_entity_poly.entity_id
_entity_poly.type
_entity_poly.pdbx_seq_one_letter_code
_entity_poly.pdbx_strand_id
1 'polypeptide(L)'
;MEFEFIRNTLMGEYYVKCSMGHEIVGRWLQEEIGKDPAKIAQVEALIDQAFSSPSQEHRLTGAEISLMIHGDEVLVQENALGNEYEVEMESEFDFYDAESTASCGIEDFCTLIEQWKDFLNI
;
A
#
# COMPACT_ATOMS: atom_id res chain seq x y z
N MET A 1 5.31 -10.29 4.46
CA MET A 1 5.70 -9.73 3.14
C MET A 1 7.19 -9.45 3.16
N GLU A 2 7.95 -9.80 2.12
CA GLU A 2 9.39 -9.45 2.02
C GLU A 2 9.60 -8.30 1.03
N PHE A 3 10.65 -7.49 1.21
CA PHE A 3 10.95 -6.37 0.33
C PHE A 3 12.45 -6.00 0.29
N GLU A 4 12.86 -5.35 -0.80
CA GLU A 4 14.20 -4.79 -1.00
C GLU A 4 14.10 -3.36 -1.53
N PHE A 5 14.86 -2.44 -0.92
CA PHE A 5 14.96 -1.06 -1.39
C PHE A 5 16.19 -0.84 -2.27
N ILE A 6 16.00 -0.11 -3.37
CA ILE A 6 17.05 0.15 -4.35
C ILE A 6 17.16 1.65 -4.57
N ARG A 7 18.37 2.19 -4.41
CA ARG A 7 18.67 3.60 -4.66
C ARG A 7 19.45 3.73 -5.95
N ASN A 8 18.84 4.35 -6.95
CA ASN A 8 19.55 4.73 -8.17
C ASN A 8 20.22 6.09 -7.94
N THR A 9 21.51 6.06 -7.59
CA THR A 9 22.31 7.26 -7.29
C THR A 9 22.57 8.14 -8.52
N LEU A 10 22.41 7.60 -9.74
CA LEU A 10 22.59 8.36 -10.97
C LEU A 10 21.36 9.21 -11.31
N MET A 11 20.16 8.68 -11.06
CA MET A 11 18.89 9.37 -11.37
C MET A 11 18.21 9.99 -10.14
N GLY A 12 18.70 9.69 -8.92
CA GLY A 12 18.10 10.17 -7.68
C GLY A 12 16.75 9.52 -7.36
N GLU A 13 16.51 8.34 -7.94
CA GLU A 13 15.27 7.57 -7.82
C GLU A 13 15.41 6.50 -6.74
N TYR A 14 14.31 6.23 -6.05
CA TYR A 14 14.20 5.24 -4.99
C TYR A 14 13.11 4.26 -5.37
N TYR A 15 13.43 2.97 -5.32
CA TYR A 15 12.51 1.89 -5.68
C TYR A 15 12.37 0.92 -4.51
N VAL A 16 11.24 0.21 -4.51
CA VAL A 16 10.98 -0.94 -3.66
C VAL A 16 10.59 -2.12 -4.54
N LYS A 17 11.15 -3.29 -4.25
CA LYS A 17 10.71 -4.56 -4.82
C LYS A 17 10.09 -5.39 -3.71
N CYS A 18 8.85 -5.80 -3.87
CA CYS A 18 8.17 -6.68 -2.93
C CYS A 18 8.21 -8.14 -3.44
N SER A 19 8.07 -9.10 -2.53
CA SER A 19 7.92 -10.52 -2.85
C SER A 19 6.69 -10.76 -3.74
N MET A 20 6.70 -11.86 -4.50
CA MET A 20 5.57 -12.29 -5.34
C MET A 20 4.24 -12.24 -4.57
N GLY A 21 3.19 -11.71 -5.20
CA GLY A 21 1.90 -11.50 -4.56
C GLY A 21 1.70 -10.13 -3.91
N HIS A 22 2.73 -9.27 -3.92
CA HIS A 22 2.73 -7.96 -3.25
C HIS A 22 3.32 -6.84 -4.12
N GLU A 23 3.46 -7.07 -5.42
CA GLU A 23 4.06 -6.14 -6.38
C GLU A 23 3.38 -4.77 -6.35
N ILE A 24 2.04 -4.75 -6.23
CA ILE A 24 1.27 -3.51 -6.14
C ILE A 24 1.56 -2.69 -4.87
N VAL A 25 1.96 -3.32 -3.76
CA VAL A 25 2.36 -2.59 -2.54
C VAL A 25 3.59 -1.74 -2.85
N GLY A 26 4.52 -2.30 -3.61
CA GLY A 26 5.72 -1.59 -4.05
C GLY A 26 5.41 -0.45 -5.04
N ARG A 27 4.47 -0.67 -5.96
CA ARG A 27 3.98 0.37 -6.89
C ARG A 27 3.28 1.50 -6.14
N TRP A 28 2.34 1.16 -5.26
CA TRP A 28 1.63 2.13 -4.40
C TRP A 28 2.62 3.01 -3.63
N LEU A 29 3.61 2.38 -2.96
CA LEU A 29 4.60 3.14 -2.19
C LEU A 29 5.42 4.10 -3.07
N GLN A 30 5.70 3.76 -4.32
CA GLN A 30 6.48 4.60 -5.25
C GLN A 30 5.64 5.69 -5.91
N GLU A 31 4.49 5.31 -6.46
CA GLU A 31 3.65 6.14 -7.32
C GLU A 31 2.76 7.07 -6.49
N GLU A 32 2.16 6.55 -5.40
CA GLU A 32 1.21 7.31 -4.59
C GLU A 32 1.89 8.09 -3.46
N ILE A 33 2.89 7.50 -2.81
CA ILE A 33 3.54 8.09 -1.63
C ILE A 33 4.90 8.70 -1.97
N GLY A 34 5.76 7.91 -2.61
CA GLY A 34 7.11 8.26 -2.99
C GLY A 34 7.94 8.75 -1.80
N LYS A 35 8.63 9.88 -2.00
CA LYS A 35 9.51 10.52 -1.01
C LYS A 35 8.89 11.74 -0.33
N ASP A 36 7.58 11.93 -0.44
CA ASP A 36 6.89 13.09 0.13
C ASP A 36 6.63 12.88 1.63
N PRO A 37 7.30 13.64 2.53
CA PRO A 37 7.12 13.45 3.97
C PRO A 37 5.69 13.70 4.44
N ALA A 38 4.93 14.57 3.75
CA ALA A 38 3.55 14.84 4.11
C ALA A 38 2.63 13.66 3.78
N LYS A 39 2.91 12.91 2.72
CA LYS A 39 2.17 11.69 2.39
C LYS A 39 2.55 10.53 3.28
N ILE A 40 3.82 10.40 3.62
CA ILE A 40 4.28 9.39 4.58
C ILE A 40 3.63 9.62 5.94
N ALA A 41 3.58 10.86 6.43
CA ALA A 41 2.89 11.19 7.67
C ALA A 41 1.38 10.87 7.63
N GLN A 42 0.73 10.98 6.46
CA GLN A 42 -0.66 10.56 6.30
C GLN A 42 -0.82 9.03 6.43
N VAL A 43 0.11 8.26 5.89
CA VAL A 43 0.13 6.80 6.05
C VAL A 43 0.33 6.42 7.52
N GLU A 44 1.29 7.04 8.21
CA GLU A 44 1.51 6.81 9.65
C GLU A 44 0.26 7.16 10.47
N ALA A 45 -0.38 8.29 10.18
CA ALA A 45 -1.63 8.67 10.85
C ALA A 45 -2.78 7.69 10.57
N LEU A 46 -2.84 7.10 9.37
CA LEU A 46 -3.83 6.08 9.03
C LEU A 46 -3.58 4.78 9.83
N ILE A 47 -2.33 4.38 9.96
CA ILE A 47 -1.90 3.23 10.78
C ILE A 47 -2.28 3.45 12.25
N ASP A 48 -2.02 4.63 12.80
CA ASP A 48 -2.38 4.99 14.18
C ASP A 48 -3.91 4.94 14.42
N GLN A 49 -4.69 5.40 13.43
CA GLN A 49 -6.15 5.33 13.48
C GLN A 49 -6.64 3.88 13.46
N ALA A 50 -6.03 3.03 12.63
CA ALA A 50 -6.35 1.61 12.56
C ALA A 50 -6.06 0.90 13.89
N PHE A 51 -4.92 1.17 14.53
CA PHE A 51 -4.63 0.63 15.87
C PHE A 51 -5.59 1.13 16.95
N SER A 52 -6.05 2.39 16.84
CA SER A 52 -6.97 3.00 17.80
C SER A 52 -8.41 2.51 17.62
N SER A 53 -8.81 2.16 16.41
CA SER A 53 -10.16 1.73 16.04
C SER A 53 -10.13 0.54 15.08
N PRO A 54 -9.68 -0.65 15.53
CA PRO A 54 -9.44 -1.81 14.67
C PRO A 54 -10.71 -2.41 14.05
N SER A 55 -11.88 -2.11 14.60
CA SER A 55 -13.17 -2.55 14.04
C SER A 55 -13.64 -1.71 12.85
N GLN A 56 -13.02 -0.56 12.59
CA GLN A 56 -13.35 0.33 11.48
C GLN A 56 -12.35 0.14 10.34
N GLU A 57 -12.83 0.19 9.10
CA GLU A 57 -11.96 0.31 7.93
C GLU A 57 -11.45 1.74 7.84
N HIS A 58 -10.14 1.89 7.67
CA HIS A 58 -9.48 3.17 7.43
C HIS A 58 -8.90 3.15 6.01
N ARG A 59 -9.15 4.20 5.23
CA ARG A 59 -8.80 4.24 3.81
C ARG A 59 -8.02 5.49 3.46
N LEU A 60 -6.96 5.31 2.66
CA LEU A 60 -6.25 6.38 1.97
C LEU A 60 -6.37 6.15 0.45
N THR A 61 -7.20 6.95 -0.19
CA THR A 61 -7.43 6.89 -1.64
C THR A 61 -6.32 7.60 -2.39
N GLY A 62 -5.54 6.85 -3.18
CA GLY A 62 -4.55 7.40 -4.10
C GLY A 62 -5.16 7.79 -5.46
N ALA A 63 -4.31 8.23 -6.38
CA ALA A 63 -4.72 8.59 -7.74
C ALA A 63 -5.16 7.34 -8.52
N GLU A 64 -4.35 6.29 -8.50
CA GLU A 64 -4.60 5.02 -9.19
C GLU A 64 -4.67 3.84 -8.22
N ILE A 65 -3.98 3.90 -7.07
CA ILE A 65 -3.92 2.80 -6.11
C ILE A 65 -4.34 3.27 -4.71
N SER A 66 -5.26 2.55 -4.08
CA SER A 66 -5.75 2.84 -2.72
C SER A 66 -5.18 1.89 -1.68
N LEU A 67 -5.04 2.40 -0.46
CA LEU A 67 -4.69 1.66 0.75
C LEU A 67 -5.92 1.57 1.67
N MET A 68 -6.20 0.37 2.18
CA MET A 68 -7.24 0.11 3.17
C MET A 68 -6.64 -0.69 4.32
N ILE A 69 -7.01 -0.35 5.56
CA ILE A 69 -6.59 -1.07 6.78
C ILE A 69 -7.83 -1.42 7.58
N HIS A 70 -8.02 -2.70 7.89
CA HIS A 70 -9.10 -3.19 8.74
C HIS A 70 -8.57 -4.28 9.68
N GLY A 71 -8.70 -4.06 11.00
CA GLY A 71 -8.12 -4.95 11.99
C GLY A 71 -6.60 -5.05 11.86
N ASP A 72 -6.12 -6.26 11.57
CA ASP A 72 -4.71 -6.60 11.36
C ASP A 72 -4.33 -6.78 9.89
N GLU A 73 -5.26 -6.50 8.96
CA GLU A 73 -5.06 -6.68 7.53
C GLU A 73 -4.96 -5.33 6.81
N VAL A 74 -4.01 -5.28 5.87
CA VAL A 74 -3.81 -4.17 4.94
C VAL A 74 -4.11 -4.67 3.54
N LEU A 75 -4.99 -3.96 2.83
CA LEU A 75 -5.32 -4.21 1.43
C LEU A 75 -4.84 -3.03 0.57
N VAL A 76 -4.09 -3.35 -0.49
CA VAL A 76 -3.67 -2.41 -1.53
C VAL A 76 -4.31 -2.83 -2.84
N GLN A 77 -4.96 -1.91 -3.54
CA GLN A 77 -5.73 -2.24 -4.75
C GLN A 77 -5.78 -1.07 -5.73
N GLU A 78 -5.74 -1.36 -7.03
CA GLU A 78 -6.04 -0.38 -8.08
C GLU A 78 -7.50 0.10 -7.98
N ASN A 79 -7.70 1.42 -8.06
CA ASN A 79 -9.00 2.07 -7.98
C ASN A 79 -9.97 1.60 -9.08
N ALA A 80 -9.43 1.16 -10.22
CA ALA A 80 -10.21 0.61 -11.33
C ALA A 80 -11.04 -0.61 -10.89
N LEU A 81 -10.50 -1.45 -10.00
CA LEU A 81 -11.22 -2.60 -9.44
C LEU A 81 -12.30 -2.15 -8.44
N GLY A 82 -12.05 -1.08 -7.69
CA GLY A 82 -12.99 -0.50 -6.73
C GLY A 82 -14.27 0.07 -7.36
N ASN A 83 -14.18 0.55 -8.61
CA ASN A 83 -15.31 1.11 -9.36
C ASN A 83 -16.33 0.06 -9.83
N GLU A 84 -15.98 -1.23 -9.80
CA GLU A 84 -16.88 -2.32 -10.20
C GLU A 84 -17.85 -2.71 -9.08
N TYR A 85 -17.58 -2.31 -7.83
CA TYR A 85 -18.40 -2.66 -6.66
C TYR A 85 -19.69 -1.82 -6.49
N GLU A 86 -19.86 -0.71 -7.23
CA GLU A 86 -21.14 0.02 -7.26
C GLU A 86 -22.15 -0.54 -8.29
N VAL A 87 -21.73 -1.51 -9.12
CA VAL A 87 -22.59 -2.18 -10.09
C VAL A 87 -22.78 -3.65 -9.68
N GLU A 88 -23.87 -3.89 -8.95
CA GLU A 88 -24.54 -5.18 -8.73
C GLU A 88 -23.73 -6.48 -8.98
N MET A 89 -23.32 -7.12 -7.88
CA MET A 89 -23.33 -8.57 -7.64
C MET A 89 -23.53 -9.47 -8.88
N GLU A 90 -22.46 -9.83 -9.60
CA GLU A 90 -22.40 -11.06 -10.40
C GLU A 90 -20.97 -11.31 -10.92
N SER A 91 -20.25 -12.23 -10.28
CA SER A 91 -19.58 -13.37 -10.93
C SER A 91 -18.32 -13.84 -10.19
N GLU A 92 -18.25 -15.15 -9.98
CA GLU A 92 -17.08 -15.94 -9.57
C GLU A 92 -15.97 -15.91 -10.65
N PHE A 93 -15.45 -14.73 -10.98
CA PHE A 93 -14.25 -14.56 -11.77
C PHE A 93 -13.26 -13.69 -11.00
N ASP A 94 -12.46 -14.33 -10.15
CA ASP A 94 -11.27 -13.74 -9.54
C ASP A 94 -10.30 -13.28 -10.65
N PHE A 95 -10.45 -12.03 -11.09
CA PHE A 95 -9.41 -11.29 -11.83
C PHE A 95 -8.38 -10.69 -10.87
N TYR A 96 -8.11 -11.34 -9.72
CA TYR A 96 -7.07 -10.89 -8.80
C TYR A 96 -5.71 -11.29 -9.35
N ASP A 97 -5.25 -10.50 -10.32
CA ASP A 97 -3.82 -10.43 -10.58
C ASP A 97 -3.16 -9.79 -9.35
N ALA A 98 -2.10 -10.41 -8.84
CA ALA A 98 -1.26 -9.86 -7.78
C ALA A 98 -0.65 -8.49 -8.18
N GLU A 99 -0.64 -8.19 -9.49
CA GLU A 99 -0.27 -6.90 -10.04
C GLU A 99 -1.31 -5.77 -9.77
N SER A 100 -2.57 -6.12 -9.51
CA SER A 100 -3.69 -5.16 -9.32
C SER A 100 -4.28 -5.17 -7.91
N THR A 101 -4.00 -6.19 -7.09
CA THR A 101 -4.35 -6.20 -5.66
C THR A 101 -3.42 -7.08 -4.83
N ALA A 102 -3.20 -6.70 -3.58
CA ALA A 102 -2.45 -7.49 -2.60
C ALA A 102 -2.93 -7.19 -1.19
N SER A 103 -2.89 -8.20 -0.32
CA SER A 103 -3.07 -8.01 1.12
C SER A 103 -1.85 -8.49 1.90
N CYS A 104 -1.60 -7.85 3.05
CA CYS A 104 -0.56 -8.25 3.99
C CYS A 104 -0.96 -7.92 5.42
N GLY A 105 -0.24 -8.47 6.40
CA GLY A 105 -0.45 -8.10 7.81
C GLY A 105 0.01 -6.67 8.09
N ILE A 106 -0.69 -5.98 8.98
CA ILE A 106 -0.36 -4.61 9.37
C ILE A 106 1.06 -4.48 9.96
N GLU A 107 1.56 -5.52 10.63
CA GLU A 107 2.93 -5.55 11.19
C GLU A 107 4.00 -5.52 10.08
N ASP A 108 3.81 -6.30 9.02
CA ASP A 108 4.68 -6.28 7.84
C ASP A 108 4.64 -4.92 7.15
N PHE A 109 3.44 -4.33 7.05
CA PHE A 109 3.24 -3.03 6.43
C PHE A 109 3.89 -1.90 7.23
N CYS A 110 3.74 -1.88 8.56
CA CYS A 110 4.44 -0.93 9.43
C CYS A 110 5.95 -1.03 9.24
N THR A 111 6.49 -2.25 9.22
CA THR A 111 7.91 -2.51 9.00
C THR A 111 8.39 -1.95 7.64
N LEU A 112 7.57 -2.09 6.59
CA LEU A 112 7.84 -1.49 5.28
C LEU A 112 7.92 0.04 5.36
N ILE A 113 6.93 0.70 5.99
CA ILE A 113 6.87 2.17 6.07
C ILE A 113 8.01 2.74 6.93
N GLU A 114 8.32 2.11 8.06
CA GLU A 114 9.43 2.51 8.93
C GLU A 114 10.77 2.42 8.20
N GLN A 115 11.06 1.27 7.58
CA GLN A 115 12.33 1.11 6.87
C GLN A 115 12.41 1.98 5.60
N TRP A 116 11.27 2.32 4.98
CA TRP A 116 11.23 3.27 3.87
C TRP A 116 11.67 4.67 4.30
N LYS A 117 11.19 5.15 5.45
CA LYS A 117 11.64 6.43 6.03
C LYS A 117 13.12 6.44 6.33
N ASP A 118 13.62 5.39 6.97
CA ASP A 118 15.05 5.21 7.25
C ASP A 118 15.87 5.23 5.96
N PHE A 119 15.40 4.52 4.93
CA PHE A 119 16.05 4.47 3.62
C PHE A 119 16.12 5.84 2.92
N LEU A 120 15.06 6.64 3.07
CA LEU A 120 15.00 8.02 2.58
C LEU A 120 15.78 9.03 3.46
N ASN A 121 16.18 8.64 4.67
CA ASN A 121 16.81 9.48 5.69
C ASN A 121 15.93 10.66 6.12
N ILE A 122 14.66 10.40 6.42
CA ILE A 122 13.68 11.41 6.87
C ILE A 122 12.97 11.01 8.16
#